data_AF-A0A7C7GFT0-F1
#
_entry.id   AF-A0A7C7GFT0-F1
#
_cell.length_a   1.000
_cell.length_b   1.000
_cell.length_c   1.000
_cell.angle_alpha   90.00
_cell.angle_beta   90.00
_cell.angle_gamma   90.00
#
_symmetry.space_group_name_H-M   'P 1'
#
loop_
_entity.id
_entity.type
_entity.pdbx_description
1 polymer ?
#
loop_
_entity_poly.entity_id
_entity_poly.type
_entity_poly.pdbx_seq_one_letter_code
_entity_poly.pdbx_strand_id
1 'polypeptide(L)' 'QIARFTKLCGARIPDRLQARLELLASDDDGAREFGIEQATEQCEELMREGVPGLHLYCLNRAQSVSGILRNLGLSGA' A
#
# COMPACT_ATOMS: atom_id res chain seq x y z
N GLN A 1 10.95 -6.75 -0.09
CA GLN A 1 10.03 -7.40 0.89
C GLN A 1 8.79 -7.99 0.21
N ILE A 2 8.02 -7.19 -0.53
CA ILE A 2 6.74 -7.61 -1.17
C ILE A 2 6.92 -8.82 -2.09
N ALA A 3 7.99 -8.84 -2.91
CA ALA A 3 8.32 -9.98 -3.78
C ALA A 3 8.54 -11.32 -3.05
N ARG A 4 8.89 -11.30 -1.75
CA ARG A 4 8.96 -12.52 -0.93
C ARG A 4 7.58 -12.98 -0.50
N PHE A 5 6.72 -12.06 -0.06
CA PHE A 5 5.35 -12.40 0.35
C PHE A 5 4.53 -12.97 -0.80
N THR A 6 4.60 -12.35 -1.97
CA THR A 6 3.85 -12.82 -3.16
C THR A 6 4.24 -14.23 -3.58
N LYS A 7 5.53 -14.58 -3.49
CA LYS A 7 6.02 -15.96 -3.72
C LYS A 7 5.48 -16.98 -2.71
N LEU A 8 5.25 -16.56 -1.46
CA LEU A 8 4.76 -17.45 -0.41
C LEU A 8 3.25 -17.69 -0.47
N CYS A 9 2.46 -16.69 -0.87
CA CYS A 9 1.00 -16.79 -0.92
C CYS A 9 0.42 -17.00 -2.34
N GLY A 10 1.27 -17.03 -3.38
CA GLY A 10 0.82 -17.20 -4.76
C GLY A 10 0.22 -15.94 -5.40
N ALA A 11 0.28 -14.79 -4.72
CA ALA A 11 -0.12 -13.51 -5.29
C ALA A 11 0.86 -13.06 -6.40
N ARG A 12 0.39 -12.18 -7.29
CA ARG A 12 1.24 -11.57 -8.33
C ARG A 12 1.35 -10.06 -8.12
N ILE A 13 2.53 -9.52 -8.40
CA ILE A 13 2.76 -8.07 -8.46
C ILE A 13 2.50 -7.63 -9.90
N PRO A 14 1.59 -6.67 -10.15
CA PRO A 14 1.38 -6.13 -11.49
C PRO A 14 2.66 -5.49 -12.05
N ASP A 15 2.90 -5.61 -13.35
CA ASP A 15 4.14 -5.15 -13.99
C ASP A 15 4.42 -3.65 -13.78
N ARG A 16 3.37 -2.82 -13.84
CA ARG A 16 3.48 -1.38 -13.57
C ARG A 16 3.94 -1.09 -12.14
N LEU A 17 3.42 -1.85 -11.17
CA LEU A 17 3.82 -1.72 -9.77
C LEU A 17 5.26 -2.19 -9.57
N GLN A 18 5.63 -3.31 -10.19
CA GLN A 18 7.00 -3.85 -10.14
C GLN A 18 8.02 -2.85 -10.70
N ALA A 19 7.77 -2.30 -11.89
CA ALA A 19 8.65 -1.32 -12.52
C ALA A 19 8.85 -0.07 -11.66
N ARG A 20 7.79 0.42 -11.00
CA ARG A 20 7.89 1.59 -10.13
C ARG A 20 8.68 1.31 -8.86
N LEU A 21 8.52 0.12 -8.27
CA LEU A 21 9.29 -0.32 -7.10
C LEU A 21 10.78 -0.50 -7.43
N GLU A 22 11.12 -0.97 -8.63
CA GLU A 22 12.51 -1.09 -9.08
C GLU A 22 13.20 0.27 -9.23
N LEU A 23 12.49 1.28 -9.76
CA LEU A 23 13.01 2.64 -9.87
C LEU A 23 13.30 3.29 -8.51
N LEU A 24 12.56 2.89 -7.46
CA LEU A 24 12.69 3.40 -6.10
C LEU A 24 13.52 2.48 -5.19
N ALA A 25 14.22 1.49 -5.75
CA ALA A 25 14.90 0.45 -4.96
C ALA A 25 16.02 0.97 -4.05
N SER A 26 16.52 2.19 -4.28
CA SER A 26 17.54 2.85 -3.46
C SER A 26 17.02 4.11 -2.75
N ASP A 27 15.71 4.34 -2.80
CA ASP A 27 15.03 5.49 -2.20
C ASP A 27 13.90 4.99 -1.28
N ASP A 28 14.26 4.71 -0.03
CA ASP A 28 13.33 4.16 0.95
C ASP A 28 12.17 5.12 1.27
N ASP A 29 12.41 6.42 1.26
CA ASP A 29 11.38 7.43 1.50
C ASP A 29 10.43 7.55 0.30
N GLY A 30 10.96 7.64 -0.91
CA GLY A 30 10.14 7.63 -2.13
C GLY A 30 9.35 6.33 -2.29
N ALA A 31 9.94 5.17 -1.96
CA ALA A 31 9.24 3.89 -1.95
C ALA A 31 8.10 3.85 -0.92
N ARG A 32 8.29 4.46 0.25
CA ARG A 32 7.26 4.58 1.29
C ARG A 32 6.12 5.49 0.84
N GLU A 33 6.42 6.66 0.29
CA GLU A 33 5.42 7.62 -0.21
C GLU A 33 4.60 7.01 -1.35
N PHE A 34 5.28 6.41 -2.33
CA PHE A 34 4.61 5.70 -3.41
C PHE A 34 3.73 4.54 -2.90
N GLY A 35 4.20 3.78 -1.90
CA GLY A 35 3.43 2.71 -1.29
C GLY A 35 2.17 3.22 -0.57
N ILE A 36 2.24 4.39 0.07
CA ILE A 36 1.08 5.05 0.69
C ILE A 36 0.06 5.45 -0.38
N GLU A 37 0.50 6.09 -1.46
CA GLU A 37 -0.36 6.50 -2.57
C GLU A 37 -1.06 5.28 -3.21
N GLN A 38 -0.29 4.24 -3.56
CA GLN A 38 -0.87 3.04 -4.18
C GLN A 38 -1.86 2.31 -3.28
N ALA A 39 -1.55 2.17 -1.99
CA ALA A 39 -2.48 1.57 -1.04
C ALA A 39 -3.72 2.45 -0.84
N THR A 40 -3.59 3.77 -0.90
CA THR A 40 -4.72 4.71 -0.83
C THR A 40 -5.67 4.49 -2.00
N GLU A 41 -5.17 4.54 -3.24
CA GLU A 41 -5.96 4.34 -4.46
C GLU A 41 -6.72 2.99 -4.42
N GLN A 42 -6.02 1.92 -4.03
CA GLN A 42 -6.64 0.60 -3.89
C GLN A 42 -7.74 0.58 -2.82
N CYS A 43 -7.53 1.24 -1.69
CA CYS A 43 -8.55 1.32 -0.63
C CYS A 43 -9.77 2.12 -1.09
N GLU A 44 -9.58 3.25 -1.79
CA GLU A 44 -10.67 4.05 -2.36
C GLU A 44 -11.51 3.26 -3.37
N GLU A 45 -10.87 2.47 -4.24
CA GLU A 45 -11.55 1.55 -5.15
C GLU A 45 -12.40 0.53 -4.40
N LEU A 46 -11.81 -0.18 -3.42
CA LEU A 46 -12.55 -1.17 -2.63
C LEU A 46 -13.73 -0.55 -1.86
N MET A 47 -13.53 0.63 -1.27
CA MET A 47 -14.59 1.35 -0.57
C MET A 47 -15.72 1.76 -1.51
N ARG A 48 -15.41 2.22 -2.74
CA ARG A 48 -16.43 2.52 -3.77
C ARG A 48 -17.23 1.29 -4.17
N GLU A 49 -16.60 0.11 -4.21
CA GLU A 49 -17.25 -1.17 -4.46
C GLU A 49 -18.02 -1.72 -3.24
N GLY A 50 -18.02 -1.00 -2.11
CA GLY A 50 -18.87 -1.31 -0.96
C GLY A 50 -18.37 -2.44 -0.06
N VAL A 51 -17.06 -2.67 0.02
CA VAL A 51 -16.51 -3.66 0.97
C VAL A 51 -16.87 -3.28 2.42
N PRO A 52 -17.09 -4.26 3.31
CA PRO A 52 -17.53 -4.00 4.69
C PRO A 52 -16.44 -3.36 5.57
N GLY A 53 -15.18 -3.40 5.14
CA GLY A 53 -14.06 -2.83 5.87
C GLY A 53 -12.72 -3.17 5.24
N LEU A 54 -11.66 -2.58 5.78
CA LEU A 54 -10.27 -2.74 5.32
C LEU A 54 -9.41 -3.25 6.47
N HIS A 55 -8.58 -4.25 6.21
CA HIS A 55 -7.56 -4.74 7.15
C HIS A 55 -6.17 -4.48 6.59
N LEU A 56 -5.40 -3.62 7.24
CA LEU A 56 -4.07 -3.22 6.79
C LEU A 56 -2.99 -4.08 7.48
N TYR A 57 -2.16 -4.76 6.69
CA TYR A 57 -0.95 -5.42 7.21
C TYR A 57 0.14 -4.38 7.51
N CYS A 58 0.09 -3.80 8.70
CA CYS A 58 0.98 -2.70 9.11
C CYS A 58 2.46 -3.09 9.14
N LEU A 59 2.80 -4.36 9.38
CA LEU A 59 4.17 -4.86 9.52
C LEU A 59 5.03 -4.00 10.49
N ASN A 60 4.42 -3.56 11.60
CA ASN A 60 4.99 -2.66 12.60
C ASN A 60 5.40 -1.26 12.07
N ARG A 61 4.85 -0.80 10.95
CA ARG A 61 5.13 0.51 10.33
C ARG A 61 3.92 1.45 10.45
N ALA A 62 3.80 2.12 11.58
CA ALA A 62 2.67 3.03 11.85
C ALA A 62 2.58 4.19 10.85
N GLN A 63 3.71 4.75 10.40
CA GLN A 63 3.73 5.91 9.51
C GLN A 63 3.03 5.66 8.16
N SER A 64 3.23 4.48 7.55
CA SER A 64 2.56 4.11 6.30
C SER A 64 1.05 4.04 6.47
N VAL A 65 0.59 3.42 7.56
CA VAL A 65 -0.84 3.27 7.86
C VAL A 65 -1.48 4.62 8.17
N SER A 66 -0.81 5.46 8.97
CA SER A 66 -1.29 6.81 9.25
C SER A 66 -1.36 7.69 8.01
N GLY A 67 -0.45 7.51 7.04
CA GLY A 67 -0.50 8.18 5.75
C GLY A 67 -1.75 7.77 4.95
N ILE A 68 -1.99 6.46 4.82
CA ILE A 68 -3.15 5.92 4.12
C ILE A 68 -4.46 6.41 4.76
N LEU A 69 -4.60 6.28 6.08
CA LEU A 69 -5.80 6.72 6.80
C LEU A 69 -6.07 8.22 6.66
N ARG A 70 -5.01 9.05 6.65
CA ARG A 70 -5.14 10.50 6.43
C ARG A 70 -5.64 10.80 5.03
N ASN A 71 -5.08 10.16 4.01
CA ASN A 71 -5.50 10.35 2.62
C ASN A 71 -6.97 9.94 2.42
N LEU A 72 -7.40 8.86 3.07
CA LEU A 72 -8.79 8.38 3.03
C LEU A 72 -9.76 9.22 3.89
N GLY A 73 -9.29 10.23 4.62
CA GLY A 73 -10.12 11.01 5.55
C GLY A 73 -10.61 10.21 6.77
N LEU A 74 -9.91 9.14 7.14
CA LEU A 74 -10.23 8.23 8.24
C LEU A 74 -9.35 8.46 9.49
N SER A 75 -8.42 9.41 9.46
CA SER A 75 -7.71 9.85 10.66
C SER A 75 -8.68 10.59 11.58
N GLY A 76 -8.87 10.09 12.81
CA GLY A 76 -9.67 10.77 13.83
C GLY A 76 -9.25 12.22 14.05
N ALA A 77 -10.20 13.06 14.46
CA ALA A 77 -9.99 14.47 14.79
C ALA A 77 -8.94 14.65 15.90
#